data_AF-A0A1E5IML4-F1
#
_entry.id   AF-A0A1E5IML4-F1
#
_cell.length_a   1.000
_cell.length_b   1.000
_cell.length_c   1.000
_cell.angle_alpha   90.00
_cell.angle_beta   90.00
_cell.angle_gamma   90.00
#
_symmetry.space_group_name_H-M   'P 1'
#
loop_
_entity.id
_entity.type
_entity.pdbx_description
1 polymer ?
#
loop_
_entity_poly.entity_id
_entity_poly.type
_entity_poly.pdbx_seq_one_letter_code
_entity_poly.pdbx_strand_id
1 'polypeptide(L)'
;AEIDKSRIPFGTLDITLYRDDLDDLGSKMPVIKDTVIPFDTSRKNIILIDDVLYTGRTVRAALDVLMDFGRPKSIQLAVLIDRGFRELPIEAKYIGIRYQSEKLIKVECKETDGVDRVIFIK
;
A
#
# COMPACT_ATOMS: atom_id res chain seq x y z
N ALA A 1 -1.79 -22.40 -13.81
CA ALA A 1 -0.99 -22.65 -12.60
C ALA A 1 -1.95 -22.81 -11.44
N GLU A 2 -1.77 -23.84 -10.63
CA GLU A 2 -2.61 -24.06 -9.45
C GLU A 2 -2.17 -23.10 -8.34
N ILE A 3 -3.11 -22.32 -7.79
CA ILE A 3 -2.81 -21.37 -6.72
C ILE A 3 -2.68 -22.17 -5.42
N ASP A 4 -1.49 -22.16 -4.83
CA ASP A 4 -1.28 -22.73 -3.50
C ASP A 4 -2.23 -22.04 -2.50
N LYS A 5 -3.06 -22.83 -1.83
CA LYS A 5 -4.06 -22.36 -0.84
C LYS A 5 -3.48 -22.32 0.58
N SER A 6 -2.17 -22.49 0.74
CA SER A 6 -1.50 -22.32 2.02
C SER A 6 -1.79 -20.95 2.62
N ARG A 7 -2.01 -20.92 3.94
CA ARG A 7 -2.26 -19.66 4.66
C ARG A 7 -0.95 -18.89 4.79
N ILE A 8 -0.85 -17.78 4.07
CA ILE A 8 0.27 -16.85 4.18
C ILE A 8 0.00 -15.90 5.37
N PRO A 9 0.92 -15.77 6.33
CA PRO A 9 0.80 -14.78 7.40
C PRO A 9 0.71 -13.37 6.81
N PHE A 10 -0.23 -12.56 7.30
CA PHE A 10 -0.40 -11.17 6.89
C PHE A 10 -0.59 -10.26 8.11
N GLY A 11 -0.33 -8.97 7.89
CA GLY A 11 -0.46 -7.92 8.89
C GLY A 11 -0.90 -6.62 8.23
N THR A 12 -1.19 -5.61 9.03
CA THR A 12 -1.61 -4.28 8.58
C THR A 12 -0.58 -3.25 9.03
N LEU A 13 -0.21 -2.36 8.12
CA LEU A 13 0.64 -1.19 8.42
C LEU A 13 -0.24 0.05 8.36
N ASP A 14 -0.29 0.81 9.45
CA ASP A 14 -0.81 2.17 9.41
C ASP A 14 0.34 3.15 9.17
N ILE A 15 0.23 3.88 8.07
CA ILE A 15 1.20 4.88 7.62
C ILE A 15 0.75 6.31 7.94
N THR A 16 -0.39 6.47 8.62
CA THR A 16 -1.03 7.76 8.86
C THR A 16 -0.08 8.81 9.45
N LEU A 17 0.81 8.42 10.36
CA LEU A 17 1.78 9.32 11.00
C LEU A 17 3.04 9.63 10.16
N TYR A 18 3.24 8.91 9.05
CA TYR A 18 4.44 8.98 8.20
C TYR A 18 4.17 9.61 6.84
N ARG A 19 2.95 10.11 6.64
CA ARG A 19 2.55 10.89 5.49
C ARG A 19 3.18 12.27 5.57
N ASP A 20 3.92 12.64 4.53
CA ASP A 20 4.56 13.95 4.39
C ASP A 20 3.61 15.02 3.85
N ASP A 21 2.41 14.63 3.41
CA ASP A 21 1.29 15.49 3.03
C ASP A 21 0.30 15.76 4.17
N LEU A 22 0.69 15.49 5.43
CA LEU A 22 -0.14 15.77 6.61
C LEU A 22 -0.53 17.25 6.72
N ASP A 23 0.30 18.16 6.23
CA ASP A 23 0.04 19.60 6.23
C ASP A 23 -1.06 20.02 5.22
N ASP A 24 -1.31 19.24 4.17
CA ASP A 24 -2.33 19.51 3.14
C ASP A 24 -3.73 19.00 3.52
N LEU A 25 -3.87 18.23 4.61
CA LEU A 25 -5.12 17.55 5.02
C LEU A 25 -6.09 18.41 5.85
N GLY A 26 -5.73 19.65 6.20
CA GLY A 26 -6.59 20.56 6.97
C GLY A 26 -6.90 20.08 8.41
N SER A 27 -7.89 20.71 9.07
CA SER A 27 -8.14 20.56 10.53
C SER A 27 -8.72 19.23 11.02
N LYS A 28 -8.73 18.16 10.21
CA LYS A 28 -9.17 16.83 10.65
C LYS A 28 -7.96 15.99 11.00
N MET A 29 -7.69 15.82 12.30
CA MET A 29 -6.69 14.85 12.76
C MET A 29 -7.00 13.49 12.12
N PRO A 30 -6.03 12.87 11.44
CA PRO A 30 -6.28 11.60 10.78
C PRO A 30 -6.46 10.52 11.84
N VAL A 31 -7.38 9.59 11.58
CA VAL A 31 -7.68 8.48 12.49
C VAL A 31 -6.53 7.49 12.41
N ILE A 32 -5.70 7.46 13.47
CA ILE A 32 -4.64 6.48 13.63
C ILE A 32 -5.28 5.10 13.79
N LYS A 33 -4.87 4.15 12.95
CA LYS A 33 -5.18 2.73 13.06
C LYS A 33 -3.98 1.99 13.65
N ASP A 34 -4.23 0.82 14.22
CA ASP A 34 -3.15 0.00 14.75
C ASP A 34 -2.35 -0.67 13.63
N THR A 35 -1.03 -0.52 13.69
CA THR A 35 -0.11 -1.38 12.95
C THR A 35 -0.04 -2.74 13.65
N VAL A 36 -0.42 -3.80 12.95
CA VAL A 36 -0.48 -5.17 13.48
C VAL A 36 0.29 -6.10 12.57
N ILE A 37 1.50 -6.49 12.97
CA ILE A 37 2.30 -7.51 12.28
C ILE A 37 2.48 -8.69 13.24
N PRO A 38 1.66 -9.75 13.15
CA PRO A 38 1.64 -10.85 14.12
C PRO A 38 2.77 -11.87 13.88
N PHE A 39 3.89 -11.45 13.27
CA PHE A 39 5.02 -12.29 12.93
C PHE A 39 6.31 -11.49 12.87
N ASP A 40 7.44 -12.14 13.15
CA ASP A 40 8.77 -11.53 12.93
C ASP A 40 8.99 -11.30 11.42
N THR A 41 9.33 -10.07 11.03
CA THR A 41 9.62 -9.71 9.64
C THR A 41 11.06 -10.03 9.23
N SER A 42 11.92 -10.32 10.21
CA SER A 42 13.36 -10.52 9.99
C SER A 42 13.66 -11.71 9.08
N ARG A 43 14.53 -11.47 8.09
CA ARG A 43 14.94 -12.46 7.08
C ARG A 43 13.81 -13.05 6.23
N LYS A 44 12.60 -12.49 6.28
CA LYS A 44 11.47 -12.90 5.42
C LYS A 44 11.40 -12.10 4.13
N ASN A 45 10.78 -12.69 3.11
CA ASN A 45 10.37 -11.94 1.92
C ASN A 45 9.01 -11.31 2.22
N ILE A 46 8.96 -9.99 2.26
CA ILE A 46 7.73 -9.24 2.56
C ILE A 46 7.18 -8.66 1.26
N ILE A 47 5.87 -8.76 1.08
CA ILE A 47 5.14 -8.10 -0.01
C ILE A 47 4.25 -7.05 0.63
N LEU A 48 4.55 -5.77 0.37
CA LEU A 48 3.64 -4.67 0.64
C LEU A 48 2.53 -4.68 -0.40
N ILE A 49 1.30 -4.47 0.04
CA ILE A 49 0.11 -4.43 -0.81
C ILE A 49 -0.54 -3.06 -0.65
N ASP A 50 -0.77 -2.38 -1.78
CA ASP A 50 -1.45 -1.10 -1.83
C ASP A 50 -2.49 -1.10 -2.97
N ASP A 51 -3.52 -0.26 -2.88
CA ASP A 51 -4.55 -0.21 -3.92
C ASP A 51 -4.07 0.54 -5.16
N VAL A 52 -3.50 1.73 -4.98
CA VAL A 52 -3.11 2.64 -6.06
C VAL A 52 -1.71 3.21 -5.81
N LEU A 53 -0.74 2.84 -6.65
CA LEU A 53 0.58 3.44 -6.66
C LEU A 53 0.60 4.75 -7.47
N TYR A 54 0.79 5.87 -6.78
CA TYR A 54 0.93 7.21 -7.36
C TYR A 54 2.36 7.77 -7.21
N THR A 55 2.58 8.78 -6.37
CA THR A 55 3.89 9.43 -6.16
C THR A 55 4.93 8.52 -5.51
N GLY A 56 4.47 7.52 -4.75
CA GLY A 56 5.31 6.58 -4.01
C GLY A 56 5.50 6.93 -2.52
N ARG A 57 5.01 8.09 -2.05
CA ARG A 57 5.20 8.56 -0.66
C ARG A 57 4.56 7.64 0.38
N THR A 58 3.35 7.15 0.11
CA THR A 58 2.66 6.09 0.88
C THR A 58 3.53 4.85 1.10
N VAL A 59 4.19 4.37 0.05
CA VAL A 59 5.05 3.18 0.12
C VAL A 59 6.34 3.49 0.87
N ARG A 60 6.94 4.67 0.66
CA ARG A 60 8.11 5.13 1.44
C ARG A 60 7.80 5.16 2.93
N ALA A 61 6.63 5.68 3.31
CA ALA A 61 6.15 5.66 4.68
C ALA A 61 6.02 4.22 5.23
N ALA A 62 5.42 3.31 4.46
CA ALA A 62 5.31 1.90 4.85
C ALA A 62 6.68 1.22 5.02
N LEU A 63 7.67 1.57 4.20
CA LEU A 63 9.03 1.03 4.31
C LEU A 63 9.70 1.44 5.62
N ASP A 64 9.58 2.70 6.03
CA ASP A 64 10.14 3.17 7.30
C ASP A 64 9.51 2.42 8.48
N VAL A 65 8.18 2.36 8.54
CA VAL A 65 7.47 1.62 9.59
C VAL A 65 7.91 0.16 9.59
N LEU A 66 7.94 -0.52 8.43
CA LEU A 66 8.32 -1.92 8.34
C LEU A 66 9.74 -2.18 8.87
N MET A 67 10.67 -1.24 8.68
CA MET A 67 12.03 -1.32 9.21
C MET A 67 12.09 -1.14 10.73
N ASP A 68 11.10 -0.54 11.37
CA ASP A 68 11.00 -0.52 12.84
C ASP A 68 10.61 -1.89 13.40
N PHE A 69 9.90 -2.73 12.62
CA PHE A 69 9.48 -4.08 13.02
C PHE A 69 10.51 -5.19 12.77
N GLY A 70 11.59 -4.92 12.04
CA GLY A 70 12.65 -5.90 11.81
C GLY A 70 13.49 -5.65 10.56
N ARG A 71 14.17 -6.69 10.08
CA ARG A 71 15.04 -6.59 8.89
C ARG A 71 14.67 -7.66 7.85
N PRO A 72 13.69 -7.38 6.97
CA PRO A 72 13.31 -8.29 5.90
C PRO A 72 14.49 -8.70 5.00
N LYS A 73 14.43 -9.91 4.44
CA LYS A 73 15.38 -10.36 3.41
C LYS A 73 15.14 -9.62 2.09
N SER A 74 13.88 -9.40 1.75
CA SER A 74 13.48 -8.60 0.60
C SER A 74 12.13 -7.95 0.87
N ILE A 75 11.90 -6.81 0.24
CA ILE A 75 10.62 -6.12 0.24
C ILE A 75 10.22 -5.94 -1.22
N GLN A 76 9.00 -6.36 -1.55
CA GLN A 76 8.40 -6.21 -2.87
C GLN A 76 7.09 -5.47 -2.72
N LEU A 77 6.65 -4.79 -3.77
CA LEU A 77 5.39 -4.07 -3.79
C LEU A 77 4.45 -4.71 -4.82
N ALA A 78 3.22 -4.96 -4.38
CA ALA A 78 2.10 -5.36 -5.22
C ALA A 78 1.01 -4.30 -5.14
N VAL A 79 0.53 -3.84 -6.29
CA VAL A 79 -0.58 -2.89 -6.36
C VAL A 79 -1.66 -3.32 -7.34
N LEU A 80 -2.90 -2.95 -7.05
CA LEU A 80 -3.99 -3.17 -8.00
C LEU A 80 -3.82 -2.24 -9.21
N ILE A 81 -3.50 -0.96 -8.97
CA ILE A 81 -3.36 0.05 -10.02
C ILE A 81 -2.04 0.77 -9.88
N ASP A 82 -1.30 0.87 -10.97
CA ASP A 82 -0.19 1.81 -11.11
C ASP A 82 -0.62 2.97 -12.00
N ARG A 83 -0.70 4.17 -11.41
CA ARG A 83 -1.14 5.38 -12.12
C ARG A 83 -0.02 6.31 -12.57
N GLY A 84 1.24 5.91 -12.40
CA GLY A 84 2.42 6.70 -12.81
C GLY A 84 2.74 7.88 -11.89
N PHE A 85 3.38 8.91 -12.45
CA PHE A 85 3.77 10.17 -11.79
C PHE A 85 4.58 9.98 -10.50
N ARG A 86 5.63 9.14 -10.59
CA ARG A 86 6.55 8.90 -9.48
C ARG A 86 7.29 10.18 -9.10
N GLU A 87 7.35 10.43 -7.80
CA GLU A 87 8.23 11.43 -7.19
C GLU A 87 9.38 10.77 -6.43
N LEU A 88 9.22 9.48 -6.10
CA LEU A 88 10.24 8.64 -5.50
C LEU A 88 10.57 7.47 -6.44
N PRO A 89 11.81 6.95 -6.41
CA PRO A 89 12.24 5.82 -7.25
C PRO A 89 11.67 4.48 -6.73
N ILE A 90 10.33 4.38 -6.67
CA ILE A 90 9.58 3.24 -6.15
C ILE A 90 8.75 2.64 -7.28
N GLU A 91 8.93 1.34 -7.51
CA GLU A 91 8.18 0.58 -8.51
C GLU A 91 7.52 -0.65 -7.88
N ALA A 92 6.30 -0.94 -8.34
CA ALA A 92 5.62 -2.17 -8.00
C ALA A 92 6.14 -3.32 -8.87
N LYS A 93 6.46 -4.43 -8.22
CA LYS A 93 6.83 -5.67 -8.91
C LYS A 93 5.61 -6.37 -9.50
N TYR A 94 4.48 -6.28 -8.79
CA TYR A 94 3.21 -6.87 -9.21
C TYR A 94 2.19 -5.75 -9.42
N ILE A 95 1.62 -5.66 -10.61
CA ILE A 95 0.68 -4.61 -10.99
C ILE A 95 -0.53 -5.28 -11.61
N GLY A 96 -1.73 -5.00 -11.09
CA GLY A 96 -2.97 -5.44 -11.71
C GLY A 96 -3.18 -4.74 -13.05
N ILE A 97 -3.26 -3.41 -13.04
CA ILE A 97 -3.47 -2.57 -14.23
C ILE A 97 -2.54 -1.35 -14.19
N ARG A 98 -1.94 -1.01 -15.33
CA ARG A 98 -1.28 0.29 -15.54
C ARG A 98 -2.27 1.26 -16.19
N TYR A 99 -2.52 2.40 -15.55
CA TYR A 99 -3.39 3.44 -16.08
C TYR A 99 -2.85 4.82 -15.72
N GLN A 100 -2.05 5.42 -16.61
CA GLN A 100 -1.46 6.74 -16.38
C GLN A 100 -2.54 7.82 -16.32
N SER A 101 -2.70 8.43 -15.15
CA SER A 101 -3.65 9.52 -14.95
C SER A 101 -3.28 10.38 -13.73
N GLU A 102 -3.41 11.70 -13.88
CA GLU A 102 -3.34 12.67 -12.77
C GLU A 102 -4.65 12.74 -11.99
N LYS A 103 -5.72 12.12 -12.49
CA LYS A 103 -7.03 12.12 -11.83
C LYS A 103 -7.10 11.17 -10.64
N LEU A 104 -7.95 11.50 -9.68
CA LEU A 104 -8.21 10.65 -8.52
C LEU A 104 -8.81 9.31 -8.98
N ILE A 105 -8.25 8.22 -8.47
CA ILE A 105 -8.73 6.86 -8.68
C ILE A 105 -9.30 6.38 -7.36
N LYS A 106 -10.56 5.94 -7.36
CA LYS A 106 -11.20 5.32 -6.19
C LYS A 106 -11.29 3.82 -6.43
N VAL A 107 -10.73 3.04 -5.51
CA VAL A 107 -10.91 1.59 -5.46
C VAL A 107 -11.97 1.30 -4.40
N GLU A 108 -12.95 0.48 -4.75
CA GLU A 108 -13.95 -0.05 -3.83
C GLU A 108 -13.84 -1.57 -3.85
N CYS A 109 -13.79 -2.16 -2.65
CA CYS A 109 -13.70 -3.59 -2.45
C CYS A 109 -14.97 -4.09 -1.78
N LYS A 110 -15.45 -5.28 -2.13
CA LYS A 110 -16.67 -5.86 -1.58
C LYS A 110 -16.65 -5.96 -0.05
N GLU A 111 -15.50 -6.24 0.54
CA GLU A 111 -15.31 -6.40 1.98
C GLU A 111 -15.49 -5.09 2.76
N THR A 112 -15.18 -3.95 2.14
CA THR A 112 -15.22 -2.62 2.77
C THR A 112 -16.39 -1.75 2.30
N ASP A 113 -16.75 -1.86 1.02
CA ASP A 113 -17.68 -0.97 0.32
C ASP A 113 -18.91 -1.71 -0.24
N GLY A 114 -18.94 -3.05 -0.16
CA GLY A 114 -20.05 -3.89 -0.64
C GLY A 114 -20.05 -4.16 -2.15
N VAL A 115 -19.11 -3.59 -2.91
CA VAL A 115 -18.94 -3.79 -4.35
C VAL A 115 -17.46 -3.76 -4.76
N ASP A 116 -17.08 -4.59 -5.72
CA ASP A 116 -15.76 -4.53 -6.36
C ASP A 116 -15.83 -3.62 -7.59
N ARG A 117 -15.19 -2.45 -7.54
CA ARG A 117 -15.02 -1.59 -8.73
C ARG A 117 -13.88 -0.59 -8.58
N VAL A 118 -13.37 -0.17 -9.74
CA VAL A 118 -12.42 0.92 -9.88
C VAL A 118 -13.13 2.08 -10.58
N ILE A 119 -13.11 3.26 -9.96
CA ILE A 119 -13.74 4.48 -10.48
C ILE A 119 -12.65 5.50 -10.80
N PHE A 120 -12.62 5.95 -12.05
CA PHE A 120 -11.80 7.07 -12.49
C PHE A 120 -12.62 8.35 -12.38
N ILE A 121 -12.32 9.17 -11.38
CA ILE A 121 -13.05 10.43 -11.13
C ILE A 121 -12.66 11.43 -12.22
N LYS A 122 -13.65 12.04 -12.88
CA LYS A 122 -13.42 12.95 -14.00
C LYS A 122 -13.04 14.35 -13.55
#